data_AF-A0A0F9CWU1-F1
#
_entry.id   AF-A0A0F9CWU1-F1
#
_cell.length_a   1.000
_cell.length_b   1.000
_cell.length_c   1.000
_cell.angle_alpha   90.00
_cell.angle_beta   90.00
_cell.angle_gamma   90.00
#
_symmetry.space_group_name_H-M   'P 1'
#
loop_
_entity.id
_entity.type
_entity.pdbx_description
1 polymer ?
#
loop_
_entity_poly.entity_id
_entity_poly.type
_entity_poly.pdbx_seq_one_letter_code
_entity_poly.pdbx_strand_id
1 'polypeptide(L)' 'MKELDYIVVGLGLAGMAFCEQLYGHDKKFIVVDSGGASASRVSGGVYNPVILKRYTL' A
#
# COMPACT_ATOMS: atom_id res chain seq x y z
N MET A 1 25.40 -6.76 5.19
CA MET A 1 23.95 -6.87 4.91
C MET A 1 23.36 -5.47 5.06
N LYS A 2 22.54 -4.97 4.12
CA LYS A 2 21.89 -3.66 4.32
C LYS A 2 20.90 -3.77 5.47
N GLU A 3 21.01 -2.88 6.43
CA GLU A 3 20.05 -2.76 7.54
C GLU A 3 18.76 -2.15 6.97
N LEU A 4 17.66 -2.91 7.06
CA LEU A 4 16.34 -2.55 6.54
C LEU A 4 15.35 -2.62 7.69
N ASP A 5 14.48 -1.62 7.80
CA ASP A 5 13.39 -1.57 8.76
C ASP A 5 12.21 -2.43 8.30
N TYR A 6 11.95 -2.47 6.99
CA TYR A 6 10.79 -3.18 6.42
C TYR A 6 11.11 -3.89 5.10
N ILE A 7 10.39 -4.99 4.87
CA ILE A 7 10.22 -5.61 3.55
C ILE A 7 8.73 -5.55 3.24
N VAL A 8 8.38 -4.90 2.13
CA VAL A 8 7.00 -4.81 1.65
C VAL A 8 6.83 -5.81 0.50
N VAL A 9 5.89 -6.74 0.61
CA VAL A 9 5.59 -7.73 -0.43
C VAL A 9 4.25 -7.39 -1.08
N GLY A 10 4.30 -7.03 -2.36
CA GLY A 10 3.18 -6.53 -3.15
C GLY A 10 3.10 -5.00 -3.18
N LEU A 11 3.08 -4.42 -4.38
CA LEU A 11 2.98 -2.98 -4.66
C LEU A 11 1.60 -2.63 -5.27
N GLY A 12 0.54 -3.17 -4.68
CA GLY A 12 -0.83 -2.71 -4.92
C GLY A 12 -1.12 -1.39 -4.19
N LEU A 13 -2.39 -0.96 -4.15
CA LEU A 13 -2.80 0.31 -3.53
C LEU A 13 -2.37 0.40 -2.05
N ALA A 14 -2.58 -0.68 -1.28
CA ALA A 14 -2.20 -0.73 0.13
C ALA A 14 -0.68 -0.71 0.33
N GLY A 15 0.06 -1.49 -0.47
CA GLY A 15 1.52 -1.52 -0.42
C GLY A 15 2.13 -0.17 -0.75
N MET A 16 1.61 0.51 -1.78
CA MET A 16 2.02 1.85 -2.18
C MET A 16 1.69 2.89 -1.09
N ALA A 17 0.47 2.89 -0.57
CA ALA A 17 0.07 3.79 0.52
C ALA A 17 0.94 3.61 1.77
N PHE A 18 1.33 2.38 2.10
CA PHE A 18 2.24 2.11 3.21
C PHE A 18 3.67 2.56 2.91
N CYS A 19 4.18 2.32 1.69
CA CYS A 19 5.51 2.80 1.29
C CYS A 19 5.63 4.32 1.39
N GLU A 20 4.58 5.08 1.08
CA GLU A 20 4.55 6.54 1.28
C GLU A 20 4.72 6.93 2.75
N GLN A 21 4.08 6.20 3.68
CA GLN A 21 4.26 6.44 5.11
C GLN A 21 5.70 6.12 5.55
N LEU A 22 6.26 5.01 5.05
CA LEU A 22 7.65 4.64 5.34
C LEU A 22 8.63 5.69 4.81
N TYR A 23 8.39 6.19 3.60
CA TYR A 23 9.20 7.24 2.98
C TYR A 23 9.12 8.55 3.77
N GLY A 24 7.92 8.98 4.17
CA GLY A 24 7.72 10.18 4.98
C GLY A 24 8.27 10.10 6.42
N HIS A 25 8.60 8.90 6.90
CA HIS A 25 9.15 8.64 8.24
C HIS A 25 10.62 8.18 8.21
N ASP A 26 11.32 8.40 7.09
CA ASP A 26 12.74 8.05 6.89
C ASP A 26 13.07 6.59 7.19
N LYS A 27 12.14 5.67 6.92
CA LYS A 27 12.36 4.23 7.09
C LYS A 27 13.07 3.65 5.88
N LYS A 28 14.01 2.75 6.12
CA LYS A 28 14.71 2.00 5.06
C LYS A 28 13.90 0.76 4.73
N PHE A 29 13.42 0.66 3.51
CA PHE A 29 12.64 -0.49 3.08
C PHE A 29 12.97 -0.91 1.65
N ILE A 30 12.62 -2.16 1.33
CA ILE A 30 12.60 -2.67 -0.03
C ILE A 30 11.20 -3.19 -0.35
N VAL A 31 10.86 -3.16 -1.63
CA VAL A 31 9.60 -3.71 -2.13
C VAL A 31 9.90 -4.89 -3.04
N VAL A 32 9.15 -5.97 -2.86
CA VAL A 32 9.14 -7.13 -3.76
C VAL A 32 7.75 -7.22 -4.37
N ASP A 33 7.65 -7.04 -5.68
CA ASP A 33 6.40 -7.14 -6.43
C ASP A 33 6.62 -7.96 -7.71
N SER A 34 5.60 -8.69 -8.16
CA SER A 34 5.68 -9.53 -9.35
C SER A 34 5.48 -8.76 -10.66
N GLY A 35 5.15 -7.47 -10.61
CA GLY A 35 4.94 -6.58 -11.78
C GLY A 35 3.70 -6.91 -12.62
N GLY A 36 2.93 -7.94 -12.23
CA GLY A 36 1.75 -8.43 -12.94
C GLY A 36 0.50 -7.56 -12.78
N ALA A 37 -0.65 -8.10 -13.20
CA ALA A 37 -1.94 -7.47 -12.93
C ALA A 37 -2.30 -7.60 -11.44
N SER A 38 -2.18 -6.51 -10.69
CA SER A 38 -2.68 -6.45 -9.32
C SER A 38 -4.19 -6.20 -9.30
N ALA A 39 -4.88 -6.69 -8.27
CA ALA A 39 -6.30 -6.38 -8.04
C ALA A 39 -6.55 -4.87 -7.97
N SER A 40 -5.59 -4.12 -7.43
CA SER A 40 -5.63 -2.66 -7.41
C SER A 40 -5.60 -2.02 -8.80
N ARG A 41 -4.86 -2.60 -9.76
CA ARG A 41 -4.76 -2.07 -11.14
C ARG A 41 -6.04 -2.30 -11.95
N VAL A 42 -6.75 -3.40 -11.69
CA VAL A 42 -7.99 -3.75 -12.41
C VAL A 42 -9.25 -3.25 -11.73
N SER A 43 -9.13 -2.70 -10.51
CA SER A 43 -10.25 -2.15 -9.75
C SER A 43 -10.85 -0.91 -10.43
N GLY A 44 -12.18 -0.76 -10.36
CA GLY A 44 -12.88 0.46 -10.80
C GLY A 44 -12.74 1.65 -9.83
N GLY A 45 -12.05 1.49 -8.70
CA GLY A 45 -11.76 2.59 -7.77
C GLY A 45 -12.99 3.21 -7.08
N VAL A 46 -14.08 2.44 -6.93
CA VAL A 46 -15.34 2.95 -6.36
C VAL A 46 -15.34 2.88 -4.84
N TYR A 47 -15.64 4.01 -4.20
CA TYR A 47 -15.85 4.08 -2.76
C TYR A 47 -17.34 4.07 -2.42
N ASN A 48 -17.76 3.18 -1.53
CA ASN A 48 -19.15 3.12 -1.07
C ASN A 48 -19.38 4.11 0.09
N PRO A 49 -20.17 5.19 -0.06
CA PRO A 49 -20.37 6.16 1.02
C PRO A 49 -21.04 5.57 2.27
N VAL A 50 -21.77 4.45 2.15
CA VAL A 50 -22.35 3.73 3.29
C VAL A 50 -21.27 3.07 4.15
N ILE A 51 -20.18 2.57 3.55
CA ILE A 51 -19.07 2.01 4.35
C ILE A 51 -18.35 3.11 5.12
N LEU A 52 -18.19 4.29 4.51
CA LEU A 52 -17.51 5.43 5.14
C LEU A 52 -18.23 5.92 6.40
N LYS A 53 -19.57 5.89 6.39
CA LYS A 53 -20.37 6.23 7.59
C LYS A 53 -20.03 5.37 8.81
N ARG A 54 -19.53 4.13 8.64
CA ARG A 54 -19.14 3.27 9.76
C ARG A 54 -17.84 3.68 10.45
N TYR A 55 -17.02 4.52 9.81
CA TYR A 55 -15.74 5.00 10.33
C TYR A 55 -15.79 6.44 10.86
N THR A 56 -16.95 7.08 10.77
CA THR A 56 -17.18 8.49 11.19
C THR A 56 -18.29 8.65 12.22
N LEU A 57 -18.81 7.54 12.76
CA LEU A 57 -19.76 7.51 13.89
C LEU A 57 -18.99 7.19 15.18
#